data_AF-A0A0N1NEM9-F1
#
_entry.id   AF-A0A0N1NEM9-F1
#
_cell.length_a   1.000
_cell.length_b   1.000
_cell.length_c   1.000
_cell.angle_alpha   90.00
_cell.angle_beta   90.00
_cell.angle_gamma   90.00
#
_symmetry.space_group_name_H-M   'P 1'
#
loop_
_entity.id
_entity.type
_entity.pdbx_description
1 polymer ?
#
loop_
_entity_poly.entity_id
_entity_poly.type
_entity_poly.pdbx_seq_one_letter_code
_entity_poly.pdbx_strand_id
1 'polypeptide(L)' 'MFGPDPDSPMCSAKGCRADAVWVLVWNNPKVHTPERRKTWLACEEHREHLSQFLGVRGFLKDVVALAEWQAAEG' A
#
# COMPACT_ATOMS: atom_id res chain seq x y z
N MET A 1 -4.63 28.41 -1.27
CA MET A 1 -3.78 27.65 -2.21
C MET A 1 -3.46 26.30 -1.59
N PHE A 2 -4.37 25.33 -1.71
CA PHE A 2 -4.10 23.95 -1.31
C PHE A 2 -3.68 23.22 -2.59
N GLY A 3 -2.39 23.32 -2.93
CA GLY A 3 -1.78 22.34 -3.81
C GLY A 3 -1.65 21.02 -3.04
N PRO A 4 -1.64 19.85 -3.70
CA PRO A 4 -1.45 18.59 -3.00
C PRO A 4 -0.18 18.69 -2.16
N ASP A 5 -0.33 18.49 -0.85
CA ASP A 5 0.80 18.51 0.07
C ASP A 5 1.84 17.50 -0.47
N PRO A 6 3.09 17.94 -0.75
CA PRO A 6 4.12 17.07 -1.35
C PRO A 6 4.53 15.92 -0.42
N ASP A 7 4.02 15.91 0.81
CA ASP A 7 4.19 14.87 1.80
C ASP A 7 3.10 13.79 1.74
N SER A 8 2.01 14.01 0.98
CA SER A 8 0.93 13.02 0.92
C SER A 8 1.41 11.75 0.22
N PRO A 9 1.25 10.59 0.88
CA PRO A 9 1.72 9.31 0.35
C PRO A 9 1.04 9.01 -0.98
N MET A 10 1.83 8.91 -2.04
CA MET A 10 1.32 8.60 -3.38
C MET A 10 1.09 7.11 -3.58
N CYS A 11 0.12 6.79 -4.45
CA CYS A 11 -0.12 5.42 -4.85
C CYS A 11 1.13 4.78 -5.49
N SER A 12 1.45 3.55 -5.05
CA SER A 12 2.58 2.76 -5.53
C SER A 12 2.32 2.12 -6.90
N ALA A 13 1.08 2.21 -7.42
CA ALA A 13 0.77 1.74 -8.77
C ALA A 13 1.59 2.51 -9.81
N LYS A 14 2.14 1.78 -10.78
CA LYS A 14 3.03 2.34 -11.80
C LYS A 14 2.30 3.41 -12.63
N GLY A 15 2.79 4.64 -12.57
CA GLY A 15 2.22 5.78 -13.30
C GLY A 15 1.02 6.44 -12.61
N CYS A 16 0.62 5.95 -11.44
CA CYS A 16 -0.37 6.63 -10.61
C CYS A 16 0.32 7.69 -9.74
N ARG A 17 -0.31 8.86 -9.62
CA ARG A 17 0.10 9.96 -8.72
C ARG A 17 -1.06 10.41 -7.83
N ALA A 18 -2.11 9.59 -7.75
CA ALA A 18 -3.23 9.85 -6.87
C ALA A 18 -2.80 9.65 -5.41
N ASP A 19 -3.52 10.31 -4.52
CA ASP A 19 -3.36 10.17 -3.09
C ASP A 19 -3.68 8.73 -2.67
N ALA A 20 -2.75 8.11 -1.94
CA ALA A 20 -3.01 6.80 -1.39
C ALA A 20 -3.90 6.93 -0.16
N VAL A 21 -4.88 6.05 -0.04
CA VAL A 21 -5.76 5.98 1.14
C VAL A 21 -5.79 4.57 1.73
N TRP A 22 -5.07 3.63 1.12
CA TRP A 22 -4.95 2.24 1.55
C TRP A 22 -3.50 1.82 1.67
N VAL A 23 -3.22 0.94 2.62
CA VAL A 23 -1.93 0.30 2.83
C VAL A 23 -2.11 -1.21 2.70
N LEU A 24 -1.43 -1.80 1.72
CA LEU A 24 -1.38 -3.23 1.50
C LEU A 24 -0.11 -3.76 2.14
N VAL A 25 -0.26 -4.52 3.21
CA VAL A 25 0.84 -5.26 3.84
C VAL A 25 1.04 -6.55 3.08
N TRP A 26 2.27 -6.81 2.63
CA TRP A 26 2.60 -8.02 1.90
C TRP A 26 3.96 -8.58 2.30
N ASN A 27 4.12 -9.88 2.08
CA ASN A 27 5.40 -10.56 2.25
C ASN A 27 5.61 -11.54 1.10
N ASN A 28 6.75 -11.42 0.43
CA ASN A 28 7.21 -12.41 -0.54
C ASN A 28 8.27 -13.32 0.11
N PRO A 29 7.90 -14.54 0.54
CA PRO A 29 8.82 -15.46 1.21
C PRO A 29 9.95 -15.97 0.30
N LYS A 30 9.83 -15.78 -1.03
CA LYS A 30 10.89 -16.16 -1.98
C LYS A 30 12.08 -15.20 -1.97
N VAL A 31 11.90 -13.98 -1.47
CA VAL A 31 12.92 -12.90 -1.51
C VAL A 31 13.19 -12.33 -0.11
N HIS A 32 12.20 -12.39 0.77
CA HIS A 32 12.25 -11.83 2.12
C HIS A 32 12.03 -12.91 3.17
N THR A 33 12.64 -12.74 4.34
CA THR A 33 12.34 -13.58 5.50
C THR A 33 10.87 -13.39 5.92
N PRO A 34 10.23 -14.39 6.56
CA PRO A 34 8.83 -14.28 6.98
C PRO A 34 8.55 -13.10 7.93
N GLU A 35 9.59 -12.61 8.61
CA GLU A 35 9.55 -11.46 9.52
C GLU A 35 9.57 -10.11 8.77
N ARG A 36 10.11 -10.08 7.54
CA ARG A 36 10.17 -8.86 6.71
C ARG A 36 8.87 -8.67 5.92
N ARG A 37 8.00 -7.79 6.42
CA ARG A 37 6.78 -7.34 5.73
C ARG A 37 7.07 -6.00 5.04
N LYS A 38 6.59 -5.86 3.80
CA LYS A 38 6.59 -4.59 3.08
C LYS A 38 5.18 -4.03 3.03
N THR A 39 5.08 -2.72 2.95
CA THR A 39 3.84 -1.98 2.75
C THR A 39 3.82 -1.35 1.36
N TRP A 40 2.69 -1.45 0.67
CA TRP A 40 2.41 -0.74 -0.57
C TRP A 40 1.23 0.20 -0.37
N LEU A 41 1.37 1.41 -0.89
CA LEU A 41 0.35 2.44 -0.83
C LEU A 41 -0.56 2.36 -2.05
N ALA A 42 -1.86 2.48 -1.86
CA ALA A 42 -2.84 2.44 -2.95
C ALA A 42 -3.93 3.51 -2.79
N CYS A 43 -4.32 4.12 -3.91
CA CYS A 43 -5.56 4.90 -3.98
C CYS A 43 -6.77 3.95 -4.04
N GLU A 44 -7.98 4.49 -3.90
CA GLU A 44 -9.22 3.69 -3.97
C GLU A 44 -9.33 2.91 -5.29
N GLU A 45 -8.97 3.53 -6.40
CA GLU A 45 -9.04 2.90 -7.73
C GLU A 45 -8.07 1.71 -7.88
N HIS A 46 -6.87 1.81 -7.31
CA HIS A 46 -5.82 0.81 -7.50
C HIS A 46 -5.72 -0.21 -6.36
N ARG A 47 -6.43 -0.01 -5.25
CA ARG A 47 -6.47 -0.95 -4.12
C ARG A 47 -6.81 -2.36 -4.59
N GLU A 48 -7.91 -2.52 -5.33
CA GLU A 48 -8.35 -3.83 -5.79
C GLU A 48 -7.32 -4.47 -6.72
N HIS A 49 -6.79 -3.70 -7.68
CA HIS A 49 -5.76 -4.20 -8.61
C HIS A 49 -4.53 -4.73 -7.86
N LEU A 50 -3.95 -3.93 -6.95
CA LEU A 50 -2.76 -4.33 -6.19
C LEU A 50 -3.06 -5.49 -5.24
N SER A 51 -4.23 -5.49 -4.61
CA SER A 51 -4.69 -6.56 -3.73
C SER A 51 -4.83 -7.87 -4.50
N GLN A 52 -5.48 -7.87 -5.65
CA GLN A 52 -5.59 -9.04 -6.53
C GLN A 52 -4.20 -9.52 -6.98
N PHE A 53 -3.32 -8.62 -7.40
CA PHE A 53 -1.95 -8.95 -7.82
C PHE A 53 -1.14 -9.68 -6.72
N LEU A 54 -1.26 -9.21 -5.49
CA LEU A 54 -0.61 -9.83 -4.32
C LEU A 54 -1.33 -11.11 -3.88
N GLY A 55 -2.66 -11.12 -3.97
CA GLY A 55 -3.54 -12.21 -3.56
C GLY A 55 -3.36 -13.46 -4.42
N VAL A 56 -3.32 -13.33 -5.76
CA VAL A 56 -3.09 -14.46 -6.67
C VAL A 56 -1.72 -15.12 -6.45
N ARG A 57 -0.76 -14.39 -5.87
CA ARG A 57 0.57 -14.89 -5.53
C ARG A 57 0.69 -15.37 -4.08
N GLY A 58 -0.34 -15.17 -3.25
CA GLY A 58 -0.33 -15.47 -1.82
C GLY A 58 0.62 -14.59 -1.00
N PHE A 59 0.96 -13.40 -1.51
CA PHE A 59 1.86 -12.45 -0.83
C PHE A 59 1.10 -11.46 0.03
N LEU A 60 -0.18 -11.23 -0.27
CA LEU A 60 -1.02 -10.32 0.51
C LEU A 60 -1.16 -10.84 1.95
N LYS A 61 -0.92 -9.96 2.91
CA LYS A 61 -1.09 -10.23 4.34
C LYS A 61 -2.28 -9.48 4.89
N ASP A 62 -2.31 -8.17 4.66
CA ASP A 62 -3.33 -7.31 5.23
C ASP A 62 -3.61 -6.11 4.31
N VAL A 63 -4.78 -5.50 4.47
CA VAL A 63 -5.19 -4.29 3.75
C VAL A 63 -5.91 -3.39 4.75
N VAL A 64 -5.23 -2.32 5.15
CA VAL A 64 -5.71 -1.36 6.15
C VAL A 64 -5.84 0.03 5.54
N ALA A 65 -6.68 0.88 6.12
CA ALA A 65 -6.74 2.27 5.68
C ALA A 65 -5.43 2.98 6.03
N LEU A 66 -4.98 3.88 5.15
CA LEU A 66 -3.77 4.66 5.38
C LEU A 66 -3.85 5.48 6.66
N ALA A 67 -4.99 6.10 6.94
CA ALA A 67 -5.18 6.90 8.14
C ALA A 67 -4.97 6.06 9.41
N GLU A 68 -5.46 4.81 9.42
CA GLU A 68 -5.27 3.87 10.54
C GLU A 68 -3.81 3.44 10.68
N TRP A 69 -3.15 3.15 9.55
CA TRP A 69 -1.74 2.76 9.55
C TRP A 69 -0.83 3.90 10.00
N GLN A 70 -1.03 5.12 9.50
CA GLN A 70 -0.28 6.30 9.94
C GLN A 70 -0.48 6.59 11.42
N ALA A 71 -1.70 6.39 11.95
CA ALA A 71 -1.98 6.53 13.38
C ALA A 71 -1.28 5.46 14.23
N ALA A 72 -0.98 4.29 13.68
CA ALA A 72 -0.28 3.21 14.38
C ALA A 72 1.26 3.31 14.31
N GLU A 73 1.80 4.04 13.32
CA GLU A 73 3.25 4.25 13.15
C GLU A 73 3.76 5.52 13.88
N GLY A 74 2.87 6.36 14.41
CA GLY A 74 3.18 7.55 15.22
C GLY A 74 3.30 7.24 16.71
#